data_AF-A0A7E6CV08-F1
#
_entry.id   AF-A0A7E6CV08-F1
#
_cell.length_a   1.000
_cell.length_b   1.000
_cell.length_c   1.000
_cell.angle_alpha   90.00
_cell.angle_beta   90.00
_cell.angle_gamma   90.00
#
_symmetry.space_group_name_H-M   'P 1'
#
loop_
_entity.id
_entity.type
_entity.pdbx_description
1 polymer ?
#
loop_
_entity_poly.entity_id
_entity_poly.type
_entity_poly.pdbx_seq_one_letter_code
_entity_poly.pdbx_strand_id
1 'polypeptide(L)'
;MRGLDPRGSRDPAVPVVSPAGDRGKGERGSSGQPSSRLAVPRDTADLHQELCLYTLGNLIVESEAVRSKLLPQGIVPALAACIQSPHQTVLEALGYALSQLLQAKEAPEKIIPSVLGSTLPQHMLQLLQPGPKLNPGVAVEFAWCLHYIICSQVNNALLITHGALSTLGLLLLDLAGAVQRSEDAGLELLVCPVLRCLSNLLTEPAVDAVGGQMELRDERIVASLFILLQFFLQKQPSLLPEGLWLLNNLTANSPSFCTSLLSLDLIEPLLQLLPVSNVVSVLVLTVLCNVAEKGPAYCWHLWPGPLLSSLLDTLAFSDTEVVGQTLELLQLLFLYRPETAQAFLQQSGLQALKRHEEEAQLQDRVHALQQTALHG
;
A
#
# COMPACT_ATOMS: atom_id res chain seq x y z
N MET A 1 -11.87 18.26 -44.29
CA MET A 1 -13.24 18.04 -43.79
C MET A 1 -13.38 16.57 -43.43
N ARG A 2 -14.05 16.29 -42.29
CA ARG A 2 -14.16 15.04 -41.53
C ARG A 2 -13.03 14.83 -40.53
N GLY A 3 -13.38 15.15 -39.28
CA GLY A 3 -12.57 15.00 -38.09
C GLY A 3 -12.52 13.56 -37.61
N LEU A 4 -11.44 13.28 -36.90
CA LEU A 4 -11.25 12.12 -36.06
C LEU A 4 -10.78 12.68 -34.72
N ASP A 5 -11.66 12.66 -33.74
CA ASP A 5 -11.29 12.71 -32.33
C ASP A 5 -10.43 11.49 -32.00
N PRO A 6 -9.34 11.65 -31.23
CA PRO A 6 -8.74 10.51 -30.59
C PRO A 6 -8.73 10.67 -29.07
N ARG A 7 -9.11 9.56 -28.43
CA ARG A 7 -8.79 9.14 -27.05
C ARG A 7 -9.81 9.55 -26.00
N GLY A 8 -10.82 8.70 -25.90
CA GLY A 8 -11.49 8.45 -24.63
C GLY A 8 -10.44 8.04 -23.59
N SER A 9 -10.51 8.74 -22.45
CA SER A 9 -9.95 8.36 -21.16
C SER A 9 -10.09 6.85 -20.95
N ARG A 10 -8.96 6.14 -20.96
CA ARG A 10 -8.91 4.76 -20.45
C ARG A 10 -8.69 4.87 -18.95
N ASP A 11 -9.69 4.47 -18.19
CA ASP A 11 -9.55 4.24 -16.75
C ASP A 11 -8.33 3.34 -16.50
N PRO A 12 -7.50 3.65 -15.48
CA PRO A 12 -6.40 2.78 -15.12
C PRO A 12 -6.97 1.40 -14.77
N ALA A 13 -6.34 0.35 -15.30
CA ALA A 13 -6.66 -1.03 -14.98
C ALA A 13 -6.48 -1.25 -13.47
N VAL A 14 -7.56 -1.04 -12.71
CA VAL A 14 -7.66 -1.43 -11.31
C VAL A 14 -7.59 -2.95 -11.29
N PRO A 15 -6.62 -3.57 -10.60
CA PRO A 15 -6.74 -4.97 -10.25
C PRO A 15 -7.95 -5.09 -9.32
N VAL A 16 -9.09 -5.46 -9.91
CA VAL A 16 -10.26 -5.91 -9.15
C VAL A 16 -9.85 -7.22 -8.51
N VAL A 17 -9.58 -7.15 -7.21
CA VAL A 17 -9.62 -8.17 -6.14
C VAL A 17 -8.50 -7.83 -5.16
N SER A 18 -8.84 -7.03 -4.14
CA SER A 18 -8.16 -7.14 -2.86
C SER A 18 -8.70 -8.43 -2.22
N PRO A 19 -7.89 -9.47 -1.99
CA PRO A 19 -8.39 -10.58 -1.20
C PRO A 19 -8.64 -10.02 0.20
N ALA A 20 -9.85 -10.24 0.72
CA ALA A 20 -10.08 -10.22 2.15
C ALA A 20 -9.20 -11.34 2.73
N GLY A 21 -7.95 -10.99 3.02
CA GLY A 21 -6.86 -11.89 3.39
C GLY A 21 -6.63 -11.82 4.88
N ASP A 22 -7.04 -12.92 5.52
CA ASP A 22 -6.75 -13.40 6.86
C ASP A 22 -5.58 -12.67 7.56
N ARG A 23 -5.83 -12.17 8.78
CA ARG A 23 -4.79 -11.82 9.76
C ARG A 23 -3.97 -13.11 9.90
N GLY A 24 -2.83 -13.18 9.21
CA GLY A 24 -2.17 -14.45 8.88
C GLY A 24 -2.28 -15.45 10.02
N LYS A 25 -2.90 -16.61 9.76
CA LYS A 25 -2.91 -17.76 10.66
C LYS A 25 -1.49 -18.32 10.78
N GLY A 26 -0.59 -17.54 11.37
CA GLY A 26 0.59 -18.06 12.03
C GLY A 26 0.10 -18.69 13.32
N GLU A 27 0.33 -19.99 13.47
CA GLU A 27 0.14 -20.73 14.71
C GLU A 27 0.75 -19.93 15.86
N ARG A 28 -0.08 -19.23 16.64
CA ARG A 28 0.29 -18.83 18.00
C ARG A 28 0.29 -20.09 18.82
N GLY A 29 1.38 -20.84 18.71
CA GLY A 29 1.73 -21.88 19.65
C GLY A 29 1.67 -21.29 21.06
N SER A 30 0.86 -21.93 21.89
CA SER A 30 0.81 -21.72 23.32
C SER A 30 2.21 -21.87 23.92
N SER A 31 2.92 -20.75 24.07
CA SER A 31 4.09 -20.67 24.94
C SER A 31 3.93 -19.43 25.79
N GLY A 32 3.21 -19.63 26.90
CA GLY A 32 3.17 -18.66 27.97
C GLY A 32 4.57 -18.49 28.55
N GLN A 33 5.06 -17.26 28.49
CA GLN A 33 5.80 -16.69 29.61
C GLN A 33 5.24 -15.30 29.89
N PRO A 34 4.74 -15.02 31.11
CA PRO A 34 4.29 -13.70 31.47
C PRO A 34 5.50 -12.77 31.50
N SER A 35 5.52 -11.77 30.61
CA SER A 35 6.48 -10.68 30.68
C SER A 35 6.36 -9.99 32.05
N SER A 36 7.50 -9.88 32.73
CA SER A 36 7.69 -9.22 34.01
C SER A 36 7.46 -7.69 33.93
N ARG A 37 6.21 -7.26 33.73
CA ARG A 37 5.79 -5.85 33.82
C ARG A 37 5.05 -5.55 35.13
N LEU A 38 5.62 -5.99 36.25
CA LEU A 38 5.03 -5.87 37.61
C LEU A 38 5.55 -4.65 38.41
N ALA A 39 6.08 -3.60 37.76
CA ALA A 39 6.82 -2.55 38.47
C ALA A 39 6.13 -1.17 38.59
N VAL A 40 4.81 -1.06 38.39
CA VAL A 40 4.05 0.17 38.70
C VAL A 40 2.67 -0.20 39.26
N PRO A 41 2.19 0.42 40.36
CA PRO A 41 0.82 0.24 40.81
C PRO A 41 -0.13 0.74 39.72
N ARG A 42 -0.89 -0.15 39.09
CA ARG A 42 -1.97 0.22 38.16
C ARG A 42 -3.21 0.62 38.96
N ASP A 43 -3.91 1.67 38.54
CA ASP A 43 -5.23 1.96 39.08
C ASP A 43 -6.18 0.80 38.73
N THR A 44 -7.00 0.37 39.67
CA THR A 44 -7.87 -0.81 39.50
C THR A 44 -8.99 -0.54 38.50
N ALA A 45 -9.39 0.72 38.34
CA ALA A 45 -10.38 1.14 37.35
C ALA A 45 -9.89 0.90 35.91
N ASP A 46 -8.62 1.20 35.63
CA ASP A 46 -8.03 1.06 34.28
C ASP A 46 -7.94 -0.41 33.87
N LEU A 47 -7.54 -1.27 34.81
CA LEU A 47 -7.46 -2.71 34.58
C LEU A 47 -8.84 -3.30 34.27
N HIS A 48 -9.89 -2.86 34.97
CA HIS A 48 -11.24 -3.32 34.67
C HIS A 48 -11.69 -2.85 33.28
N GLN A 49 -11.44 -1.60 32.92
CA GLN A 49 -11.80 -1.07 31.61
C GLN A 49 -11.06 -1.80 30.47
N GLU A 50 -9.75 -2.03 30.62
CA GLU A 50 -8.91 -2.81 29.70
C GLU A 50 -9.49 -4.22 29.49
N LEU A 51 -9.76 -4.94 30.58
CA LEU A 51 -10.33 -6.30 30.51
C LEU A 51 -11.72 -6.33 29.89
N CYS A 52 -12.57 -5.34 30.19
CA CYS A 52 -13.89 -5.22 29.58
C CYS A 52 -13.78 -5.03 28.06
N LEU A 53 -12.86 -4.20 27.58
CA LEU A 53 -12.67 -3.94 26.15
C LEU A 53 -12.16 -5.18 25.41
N TYR A 54 -11.17 -5.90 25.95
CA TYR A 54 -10.73 -7.16 25.34
C TYR A 54 -11.83 -8.22 25.32
N THR A 55 -12.55 -8.38 26.43
CA THR A 55 -13.69 -9.31 26.51
C THR A 55 -14.75 -8.96 25.46
N LEU A 56 -15.08 -7.68 25.34
CA LEU A 56 -16.02 -7.17 24.35
C LEU A 56 -15.53 -7.44 22.92
N GLY A 57 -14.26 -7.18 22.62
CA GLY A 57 -13.67 -7.44 21.31
C GLY A 57 -13.81 -8.91 20.90
N ASN A 58 -13.55 -9.84 21.82
CA ASN A 58 -13.74 -11.27 21.57
C ASN A 58 -15.20 -11.63 21.28
N LEU A 59 -16.14 -11.09 22.06
CA LEU A 59 -17.58 -11.32 21.85
C LEU A 59 -18.09 -10.74 20.52
N ILE A 60 -17.53 -9.60 20.08
CA ILE A 60 -17.88 -8.94 18.81
C ILE A 60 -17.47 -9.80 17.62
N VAL A 61 -16.28 -10.41 17.65
CA VAL A 61 -15.76 -11.27 16.59
C VAL A 61 -16.67 -12.48 16.37
N GLU A 62 -17.07 -13.12 17.45
CA GLU A 62 -17.70 -14.44 17.39
C GLU A 62 -19.17 -14.39 16.97
N SER A 63 -19.87 -13.26 17.12
CA SER A 63 -21.34 -13.26 17.03
C SER A 63 -21.96 -12.00 16.44
N GLU A 64 -22.61 -12.15 15.29
CA GLU A 64 -23.51 -11.14 14.71
C GLU A 64 -24.68 -10.81 15.64
N ALA A 65 -25.20 -11.78 16.39
CA ALA A 65 -26.27 -11.57 17.35
C ALA A 65 -25.84 -10.65 18.51
N VAL A 66 -24.58 -10.76 18.96
CA VAL A 66 -24.01 -9.84 19.94
C VAL A 66 -23.92 -8.43 19.35
N ARG A 67 -23.35 -8.27 18.15
CA ARG A 67 -23.26 -6.96 17.50
C ARG A 67 -24.63 -6.31 17.30
N SER A 68 -25.62 -7.09 16.86
CA SER A 68 -27.01 -6.64 16.67
C SER A 68 -27.67 -6.14 17.96
N LYS A 69 -27.25 -6.62 19.14
CA LYS A 69 -27.70 -6.12 20.44
C LYS A 69 -26.91 -4.90 20.90
N LEU A 70 -25.60 -4.85 20.64
CA LEU A 70 -24.71 -3.78 21.08
C LEU A 70 -24.91 -2.46 20.32
N LEU A 71 -25.16 -2.54 19.01
CA LEU A 71 -25.36 -1.35 18.17
C LEU A 71 -26.50 -0.43 18.67
N PRO A 72 -27.73 -0.91 18.88
CA PRO A 72 -28.81 -0.06 19.40
C PRO A 72 -28.58 0.40 20.85
N GLN A 73 -27.70 -0.27 21.61
CA GLN A 73 -27.31 0.16 22.95
C GLN A 73 -26.25 1.27 22.96
N GLY A 74 -25.80 1.73 21.79
CA GLY A 74 -24.87 2.85 21.70
C GLY A 74 -23.41 2.43 21.93
N ILE A 75 -23.00 1.26 21.44
CA ILE A 75 -21.60 0.83 21.58
C ILE A 75 -20.60 1.80 20.95
N VAL A 76 -20.90 2.38 19.78
CA VAL A 76 -19.99 3.33 19.11
C VAL A 76 -19.78 4.60 19.97
N PRO A 77 -20.84 5.28 20.48
CA PRO A 77 -20.67 6.34 21.48
C PRO A 77 -19.87 5.93 22.72
N ALA A 78 -20.06 4.71 23.24
CA ALA A 78 -19.30 4.23 24.40
C ALA A 78 -17.80 4.07 24.09
N LEU A 79 -17.46 3.51 22.93
CA LEU A 79 -16.07 3.41 22.46
C LEU A 79 -15.46 4.81 22.20
N ALA A 80 -16.24 5.74 21.64
CA ALA A 80 -15.83 7.13 21.43
C ALA A 80 -15.54 7.86 22.75
N ALA A 81 -16.24 7.54 23.84
CA ALA A 81 -15.90 8.06 25.17
C ALA A 81 -14.59 7.45 25.70
N CYS A 82 -14.35 6.16 25.46
CA CYS A 82 -13.16 5.45 25.94
C CYS A 82 -11.85 5.98 25.31
N ILE A 83 -11.90 6.57 24.11
CA ILE A 83 -10.70 7.09 23.43
C ILE A 83 -10.04 8.27 24.16
N GLN A 84 -10.77 8.89 25.10
CA GLN A 84 -10.25 9.97 25.95
C GLN A 84 -9.39 9.44 27.11
N SER A 85 -9.28 8.12 27.29
CA SER A 85 -8.49 7.54 28.36
C SER A 85 -7.01 7.94 28.25
N PRO A 86 -6.37 8.37 29.35
CA PRO A 86 -4.94 8.64 29.33
C PRO A 86 -4.10 7.34 29.37
N HIS A 87 -4.74 6.18 29.58
CA HIS A 87 -4.08 4.90 29.78
C HIS A 87 -3.87 4.16 28.46
N GLN A 88 -2.62 3.96 28.08
CA GLN A 88 -2.25 3.34 26.80
C GLN A 88 -2.79 1.92 26.64
N THR A 89 -2.87 1.13 27.72
CA THR A 89 -3.42 -0.23 27.65
C THR A 89 -4.93 -0.23 27.38
N VAL A 90 -5.65 0.77 27.89
CA VAL A 90 -7.07 0.98 27.58
C VAL A 90 -7.25 1.40 26.12
N LEU A 91 -6.39 2.29 25.60
CA LEU A 91 -6.42 2.71 24.20
C LEU A 91 -6.09 1.56 23.23
N GLU A 92 -5.13 0.71 23.57
CA GLU A 92 -4.79 -0.49 22.79
C GLU A 92 -5.97 -1.48 22.77
N ALA A 93 -6.55 -1.79 23.94
CA ALA A 93 -7.72 -2.66 24.04
C ALA A 93 -8.96 -2.08 23.32
N LEU A 94 -9.12 -0.76 23.34
CA LEU A 94 -10.15 -0.04 22.60
C LEU A 94 -9.96 -0.18 21.09
N GLY A 95 -8.75 0.06 20.59
CA GLY A 95 -8.41 -0.12 19.18
C GLY A 95 -8.67 -1.55 18.72
N TYR A 96 -8.32 -2.54 19.55
CA TYR A 96 -8.64 -3.95 19.29
C TYR A 96 -10.16 -4.18 19.19
N ALA A 97 -10.94 -3.77 20.19
CA ALA A 97 -12.38 -3.98 20.20
C ALA A 97 -13.06 -3.30 19.00
N LEU A 98 -12.61 -2.09 18.65
CA LEU A 98 -13.13 -1.34 17.52
C LEU A 98 -12.72 -1.97 16.18
N SER A 99 -11.49 -2.46 16.04
CA SER A 99 -11.05 -3.16 14.84
C SER A 99 -11.85 -4.44 14.60
N GLN A 100 -12.24 -5.16 15.67
CA GLN A 100 -13.14 -6.30 15.55
C GLN A 100 -14.55 -5.90 15.08
N LEU A 101 -15.06 -4.75 15.55
CA LEU A 101 -16.36 -4.25 15.13
C LEU A 101 -16.35 -3.82 13.66
N LEU A 102 -15.27 -3.17 13.21
CA LEU A 102 -15.12 -2.66 11.84
C LEU A 102 -14.94 -3.76 10.79
N GLN A 103 -14.48 -4.94 11.18
CA GLN A 103 -14.35 -6.11 10.28
C GLN A 103 -15.69 -6.82 10.00
N ALA A 104 -16.75 -6.47 10.72
CA ALA A 104 -18.06 -7.10 10.54
C ALA A 104 -18.60 -6.85 9.12
N LYS A 105 -19.30 -7.83 8.54
CA LYS A 105 -19.85 -7.72 7.17
C LYS A 105 -20.82 -6.55 7.03
N GLU A 106 -21.58 -6.28 8.09
CA GLU A 106 -22.53 -5.19 8.18
C GLU A 106 -21.88 -3.82 8.52
N ALA A 107 -20.55 -3.76 8.69
CA ALA A 107 -19.87 -2.55 9.13
C ALA A 107 -20.01 -1.37 8.16
N PRO A 108 -19.86 -1.52 6.83
CA PRO A 108 -20.02 -0.42 5.89
C PRO A 108 -21.37 0.30 6.00
N GLU A 109 -22.43 -0.46 6.26
CA GLU A 109 -23.80 0.09 6.31
C GLU A 109 -24.21 0.57 7.70
N LYS A 110 -23.83 -0.15 8.76
CA LYS A 110 -24.40 0.07 10.11
C LYS A 110 -23.43 0.67 11.11
N ILE A 111 -22.12 0.47 10.94
CA ILE A 111 -21.11 0.78 11.96
C ILE A 111 -20.29 1.99 11.53
N ILE A 112 -19.70 1.93 10.35
CA ILE A 112 -18.76 2.94 9.83
C ILE A 112 -19.41 4.32 9.75
N PRO A 113 -20.67 4.50 9.29
CA PRO A 113 -21.32 5.81 9.32
C PRO A 113 -21.41 6.40 10.73
N SER A 114 -21.69 5.57 11.74
CA SER A 114 -21.74 6.00 13.14
C SER A 114 -20.36 6.35 13.69
N VAL A 115 -19.32 5.58 13.30
CA VAL A 115 -17.93 5.87 13.68
C VAL A 115 -17.46 7.19 13.07
N LEU A 116 -17.71 7.39 11.77
CA LEU A 116 -17.37 8.61 11.04
C LEU A 116 -18.11 9.85 11.56
N GLY A 117 -19.35 9.69 12.03
CA GLY A 117 -20.14 10.74 12.67
C GLY A 117 -19.73 11.06 14.12
N SER A 118 -18.78 10.32 14.70
CA SER A 118 -18.29 10.51 16.07
C SER A 118 -16.96 11.27 16.11
N THR A 119 -16.37 11.41 17.30
CA THR A 119 -15.02 11.97 17.49
C THR A 119 -13.89 10.98 17.20
N LEU A 120 -14.20 9.70 16.97
CA LEU A 120 -13.21 8.64 16.78
C LEU A 120 -12.22 8.94 15.64
N PRO A 121 -12.64 9.37 14.42
CA PRO A 121 -11.71 9.53 13.31
C PRO A 121 -10.59 10.54 13.60
N GLN A 122 -10.93 11.69 14.20
CA GLN A 122 -9.93 12.71 14.51
C GLN A 122 -8.98 12.22 15.62
N HIS A 123 -9.49 11.52 16.64
CA HIS A 123 -8.65 10.98 17.71
C HIS A 123 -7.74 9.84 17.23
N MET A 124 -8.22 8.97 16.34
CA MET A 124 -7.39 7.96 15.68
C MET A 124 -6.21 8.60 14.95
N LEU A 125 -6.47 9.66 14.16
CA LEU A 125 -5.43 10.39 13.46
C LEU A 125 -4.47 11.09 14.42
N GLN A 126 -4.95 11.64 15.54
CA GLN A 126 -4.09 12.22 16.57
C GLN A 126 -3.17 11.18 17.23
N LEU A 127 -3.69 9.99 17.52
CA LEU A 127 -2.91 8.88 18.10
C LEU A 127 -1.87 8.31 17.13
N LEU A 128 -2.04 8.55 15.83
CA LEU A 128 -1.11 8.16 14.77
C LEU A 128 -0.15 9.27 14.36
N GLN A 129 -0.23 10.46 14.97
CA GLN A 129 0.76 11.50 14.70
C GLN A 129 2.15 11.04 15.15
N PRO A 130 3.18 11.16 14.29
CA PRO A 130 4.53 10.80 14.69
C PRO A 130 5.03 11.70 15.82
N GLY A 131 5.84 11.14 16.71
CA GLY A 131 6.44 11.87 17.82
C GLY A 131 6.70 11.00 19.06
N PRO A 132 7.30 11.59 20.12
CA PRO A 132 7.76 10.84 21.30
C PRO A 132 6.63 10.21 22.12
N LYS A 133 5.37 10.57 21.85
CA LYS A 133 4.18 10.02 22.52
C LYS A 133 3.53 8.88 21.74
N LEU A 134 3.99 8.59 20.53
CA LEU A 134 3.46 7.49 19.73
C LEU A 134 3.72 6.17 20.46
N ASN A 135 2.65 5.46 20.80
CA ASN A 135 2.75 4.14 21.41
C ASN A 135 2.56 3.08 20.31
N PRO A 136 3.54 2.18 20.06
CA PRO A 136 3.45 1.22 18.97
C PRO A 136 2.22 0.30 19.04
N GLY A 137 1.83 -0.18 20.23
CA GLY A 137 0.67 -1.07 20.38
C GLY A 137 -0.64 -0.36 20.03
N VAL A 138 -0.81 0.85 20.56
CA VAL A 138 -1.97 1.72 20.25
C VAL A 138 -2.00 2.08 18.77
N ALA A 139 -0.85 2.46 18.20
CA ALA A 139 -0.74 2.83 16.80
C ALA A 139 -1.10 1.68 15.86
N VAL A 140 -0.65 0.45 16.15
CA VAL A 140 -1.01 -0.75 15.36
C VAL A 140 -2.52 -0.91 15.33
N GLU A 141 -3.18 -0.91 16.48
CA GLU A 141 -4.62 -1.18 16.55
C GLU A 141 -5.45 -0.08 15.85
N PHE A 142 -5.08 1.19 16.00
CA PHE A 142 -5.78 2.28 15.32
C PHE A 142 -5.45 2.41 13.83
N ALA A 143 -4.25 2.02 13.39
CA ALA A 143 -3.95 1.91 11.97
C ALA A 143 -4.82 0.83 11.29
N TRP A 144 -5.06 -0.31 11.97
CA TRP A 144 -6.01 -1.32 11.50
C TRP A 144 -7.45 -0.82 11.49
N CYS A 145 -7.88 -0.06 12.51
CA CYS A 145 -9.19 0.60 12.47
C CYS A 145 -9.36 1.49 11.25
N LEU A 146 -8.37 2.36 10.98
CA LEU A 146 -8.39 3.21 9.78
C LEU A 146 -8.39 2.38 8.51
N HIS A 147 -7.61 1.30 8.44
CA HIS A 147 -7.59 0.43 7.27
C HIS A 147 -8.99 -0.12 6.96
N TYR A 148 -9.69 -0.67 7.95
CA TYR A 148 -11.03 -1.24 7.75
C TYR A 148 -12.06 -0.17 7.36
N ILE A 149 -11.94 1.05 7.89
CA ILE A 149 -12.79 2.17 7.45
C ILE A 149 -12.48 2.53 6.00
N ILE A 150 -11.21 2.74 5.67
CA ILE A 150 -10.78 3.21 4.35
C ILE A 150 -11.10 2.17 3.26
N CYS A 151 -10.80 0.89 3.50
CA CYS A 151 -11.04 -0.15 2.50
C CYS A 151 -12.53 -0.46 2.30
N SER A 152 -13.40 -0.02 3.22
CA SER A 152 -14.86 -0.12 3.05
C SER A 152 -15.41 0.86 2.02
N GLN A 153 -14.62 1.87 1.62
CA GLN A 153 -15.01 2.92 0.67
C GLN A 153 -16.16 3.82 1.15
N VAL A 154 -16.47 3.78 2.45
CA VAL A 154 -17.52 4.62 3.05
C VAL A 154 -16.93 5.98 3.43
N ASN A 155 -17.19 6.98 2.60
CA ASN A 155 -16.88 8.41 2.86
C ASN A 155 -15.40 8.68 3.20
N ASN A 156 -14.50 8.15 2.39
CA ASN A 156 -13.05 8.38 2.53
C ASN A 156 -12.68 9.88 2.41
N ALA A 157 -13.46 10.66 1.65
CA ALA A 157 -13.31 12.11 1.56
C ALA A 157 -13.34 12.82 2.92
N LEU A 158 -14.13 12.33 3.89
CA LEU A 158 -14.14 12.87 5.26
C LEU A 158 -12.82 12.64 5.98
N LEU A 159 -12.23 11.43 5.87
CA LEU A 159 -10.93 11.12 6.48
C LEU A 159 -9.81 11.95 5.85
N ILE A 160 -9.87 12.14 4.53
CA ILE A 160 -8.93 13.01 3.81
C ILE A 160 -9.06 14.46 4.31
N THR A 161 -10.28 14.97 4.49
CA THR A 161 -10.55 16.31 5.05
C THR A 161 -10.00 16.45 6.48
N HIS A 162 -10.01 15.38 7.27
CA HIS A 162 -9.39 15.36 8.59
C HIS A 162 -7.85 15.23 8.57
N GLY A 163 -7.22 15.20 7.40
CA GLY A 163 -5.77 15.12 7.27
C GLY A 163 -5.21 13.70 7.35
N ALA A 164 -5.97 12.68 6.94
CA ALA A 164 -5.50 11.29 6.96
C ALA A 164 -4.24 11.09 6.09
N LEU A 165 -4.23 11.62 4.85
CA LEU A 165 -3.08 11.51 3.95
C LEU A 165 -1.81 12.14 4.53
N SER A 166 -1.91 13.36 5.07
CA SER A 166 -0.75 14.04 5.67
C SER A 166 -0.25 13.31 6.93
N THR A 167 -1.16 12.85 7.78
CA THR A 167 -0.83 12.14 9.02
C THR A 167 -0.12 10.82 8.73
N LEU A 168 -0.71 9.99 7.86
CA LEU A 168 -0.15 8.70 7.49
C LEU A 168 1.14 8.84 6.68
N GLY A 169 1.24 9.88 5.84
CA GLY A 169 2.48 10.25 5.15
C GLY A 169 3.59 10.54 6.14
N LEU A 170 3.38 11.48 7.07
CA LEU A 170 4.38 11.82 8.10
C LEU A 170 4.75 10.61 8.98
N LEU A 171 3.78 9.77 9.34
CA LEU A 171 4.03 8.54 10.07
C LEU A 171 4.93 7.58 9.27
N LEU A 172 4.70 7.44 7.96
CA LEU A 172 5.54 6.61 7.09
C LEU A 172 7.01 7.10 7.06
N LEU A 173 7.22 8.43 7.02
CA LEU A 173 8.57 9.01 7.12
C LEU A 173 9.23 8.67 8.48
N ASP A 174 8.48 8.78 9.58
CA ASP A 174 8.98 8.48 10.93
C ASP A 174 9.35 7.00 11.09
N LEU A 175 8.52 6.10 10.54
CA LEU A 175 8.76 4.65 10.52
C LEU A 175 10.01 4.30 9.72
N ALA A 176 10.21 4.91 8.55
CA ALA A 176 11.45 4.75 7.79
C ALA A 176 12.67 5.25 8.59
N GLY A 177 12.54 6.37 9.30
CA GLY A 177 13.57 6.86 10.22
C GLY A 177 13.89 5.89 11.36
N ALA A 178 12.87 5.23 11.93
CA ALA A 178 13.05 4.22 12.98
C ALA A 178 13.83 3.00 12.46
N VAL A 179 13.55 2.54 11.25
CA VAL A 179 14.34 1.49 10.57
C VAL A 179 15.80 1.90 10.45
N GLN A 180 16.09 3.13 10.01
CA GLN A 180 17.47 3.62 9.88
C GLN A 180 18.20 3.71 11.23
N ARG A 181 17.48 3.98 12.32
CA ARG A 181 18.02 3.96 13.70
C ARG A 181 18.13 2.56 14.29
N SER A 182 17.80 1.51 13.54
CA SER A 182 17.73 0.12 14.01
C SER A 182 16.71 -0.09 15.14
N GLU A 183 15.67 0.74 15.20
CA GLU A 183 14.52 0.62 16.11
C GLU A 183 13.43 -0.22 15.44
N ASP A 184 13.81 -1.39 14.91
CA ASP A 184 13.05 -2.13 13.89
C ASP A 184 12.10 -3.21 14.42
N ALA A 185 12.06 -3.42 15.73
CA ALA A 185 11.32 -4.51 16.37
C ALA A 185 9.79 -4.32 16.23
N GLY A 186 9.14 -5.20 15.46
CA GLY A 186 7.69 -5.23 15.29
C GLY A 186 7.12 -4.09 14.44
N LEU A 187 7.97 -3.30 13.76
CA LEU A 187 7.52 -2.20 12.90
C LEU A 187 6.63 -2.70 11.76
N GLU A 188 6.86 -3.92 11.26
CA GLU A 188 6.06 -4.53 10.20
C GLU A 188 4.56 -4.60 10.53
N LEU A 189 4.22 -4.71 11.83
CA LEU A 189 2.83 -4.74 12.30
C LEU A 189 2.11 -3.40 12.10
N LEU A 190 2.84 -2.29 12.13
CA LEU A 190 2.32 -0.93 11.94
C LEU A 190 2.48 -0.45 10.49
N VAL A 191 3.61 -0.74 9.85
CA VAL A 191 3.86 -0.26 8.48
C VAL A 191 2.83 -0.86 7.51
N CYS A 192 2.46 -2.14 7.66
CA CYS A 192 1.49 -2.79 6.78
C CYS A 192 0.13 -2.06 6.71
N PRO A 193 -0.60 -1.83 7.82
CA PRO A 193 -1.87 -1.09 7.75
C PRO A 193 -1.69 0.35 7.29
N VAL A 194 -0.56 1.02 7.60
CA VAL A 194 -0.27 2.38 7.09
C VAL A 194 -0.13 2.41 5.57
N LEU A 195 0.64 1.48 5.00
CA LEU A 195 0.77 1.33 3.54
C LEU A 195 -0.59 1.08 2.89
N ARG A 196 -1.38 0.15 3.43
CA ARG A 196 -2.73 -0.16 2.92
C ARG A 196 -3.66 1.05 3.01
N CYS A 197 -3.60 1.82 4.08
CA CYS A 197 -4.40 3.04 4.21
C CYS A 197 -4.03 4.07 3.14
N LEU A 198 -2.73 4.38 2.99
CA LEU A 198 -2.24 5.34 2.00
C LEU A 198 -2.59 4.90 0.57
N SER A 199 -2.33 3.63 0.23
CA SER A 199 -2.60 3.10 -1.11
C SER A 199 -4.08 3.19 -1.48
N ASN A 200 -4.99 2.86 -0.57
CA ASN A 200 -6.43 2.98 -0.82
C ASN A 200 -6.86 4.46 -0.95
N LEU A 201 -6.39 5.35 -0.06
CA LEU A 201 -6.75 6.77 -0.12
C LEU A 201 -6.28 7.46 -1.40
N LEU A 202 -5.14 7.04 -1.97
CA LEU A 202 -4.63 7.59 -3.24
C LEU A 202 -5.44 7.16 -4.47
N THR A 203 -6.29 6.13 -4.34
CA THR A 203 -7.19 5.71 -5.43
C THR A 203 -8.53 6.45 -5.43
N GLU A 204 -8.79 7.27 -4.40
CA GLU A 204 -10.00 8.08 -4.35
C GLU A 204 -10.02 9.08 -5.51
N PRO A 205 -11.16 9.25 -6.20
CA PRO A 205 -11.29 10.29 -7.20
C PRO A 205 -11.09 11.64 -6.52
N ALA A 206 -10.34 12.53 -7.17
CA ALA A 206 -10.21 13.91 -6.74
C ALA A 206 -11.62 14.52 -6.70
N VAL A 207 -12.17 14.71 -5.50
CA VAL A 207 -13.43 15.42 -5.35
C VAL A 207 -13.14 16.88 -5.67
N ASP A 208 -13.89 17.47 -6.61
CA ASP A 208 -13.88 18.89 -6.98
C ASP A 208 -14.41 19.77 -5.82
N ALA A 209 -13.86 19.60 -4.62
CA ALA A 209 -14.12 20.45 -3.49
C ALA A 209 -13.30 21.73 -3.64
N VAL A 210 -14.02 22.84 -3.69
CA VAL A 210 -13.50 24.21 -3.71
C VAL A 210 -12.52 24.43 -2.55
N GLY A 211 -11.21 24.28 -2.82
CA GLY A 211 -10.15 24.71 -1.90
C GLY A 211 -9.02 23.71 -1.66
N GLY A 212 -8.18 23.49 -2.68
CA GLY A 212 -6.84 22.91 -2.52
C GLY A 212 -6.79 21.39 -2.73
N GLN A 213 -5.87 20.96 -3.61
CA GLN A 213 -5.64 19.54 -3.92
C GLN A 213 -5.37 18.75 -2.63
N MET A 214 -6.28 17.83 -2.32
CA MET A 214 -6.19 16.86 -1.22
C MET A 214 -5.18 15.74 -1.56
N GLU A 215 -3.97 16.12 -1.95
CA GLU A 215 -2.97 15.19 -2.47
C GLU A 215 -1.80 15.03 -1.49
N LEU A 216 -1.29 13.81 -1.42
CA LEU A 216 -0.01 13.53 -0.79
C LEU A 216 1.10 14.04 -1.72
N ARG A 217 1.81 15.10 -1.31
CA ARG A 217 2.82 15.78 -2.15
C ARG A 217 4.25 15.65 -1.67
N ASP A 218 4.45 15.05 -0.51
CA ASP A 218 5.78 14.96 0.08
C ASP A 218 6.62 13.90 -0.65
N GLU A 219 7.45 14.35 -1.58
CA GLU A 219 8.37 13.52 -2.39
C GLU A 219 9.34 12.68 -1.55
N ARG A 220 9.61 13.06 -0.29
CA ARG A 220 10.44 12.27 0.64
C ARG A 220 9.84 10.90 0.95
N ILE A 221 8.55 10.71 0.67
CA ILE A 221 7.87 9.41 0.77
C ILE A 221 8.51 8.37 -0.15
N VAL A 222 9.03 8.77 -1.32
CA VAL A 222 9.71 7.83 -2.22
C VAL A 222 10.96 7.27 -1.53
N ALA A 223 11.83 8.11 -0.98
CA ALA A 223 13.00 7.64 -0.23
C ALA A 223 12.61 6.77 0.97
N SER A 224 11.57 7.17 1.71
CA SER A 224 11.05 6.43 2.87
C SER A 224 10.55 5.04 2.48
N LEU A 225 9.85 4.92 1.35
CA LEU A 225 9.39 3.64 0.83
C LEU A 225 10.55 2.71 0.50
N PHE A 226 11.63 3.21 -0.11
CA PHE A 226 12.78 2.35 -0.43
C PHE A 226 13.50 1.85 0.81
N ILE A 227 13.61 2.68 1.87
CA ILE A 227 14.12 2.23 3.16
C ILE A 227 13.27 1.08 3.70
N LEU A 228 11.93 1.21 3.64
CA LEU A 228 11.01 0.18 4.09
C LEU A 228 11.03 -1.07 3.22
N LEU A 229 11.15 -0.94 1.89
CA LEU A 229 11.28 -2.07 0.97
C LEU A 229 12.55 -2.87 1.27
N GLN A 230 13.68 -2.21 1.52
CA GLN A 230 14.92 -2.88 1.93
C GLN A 230 14.76 -3.58 3.29
N PHE A 231 14.07 -2.95 4.24
CA PHE A 231 13.73 -3.60 5.52
C PHE A 231 12.87 -4.85 5.32
N PHE A 232 11.83 -4.79 4.49
CA PHE A 232 10.97 -5.94 4.20
C PHE A 232 11.71 -7.05 3.47
N LEU A 233 12.57 -6.71 2.51
CA LEU A 233 13.38 -7.70 1.79
C LEU A 233 14.20 -8.57 2.76
N GLN A 234 14.69 -7.98 3.86
CA GLN A 234 15.50 -8.69 4.85
C GLN A 234 14.68 -9.41 5.94
N LYS A 235 13.54 -8.84 6.35
CA LYS A 235 12.81 -9.30 7.55
C LYS A 235 11.50 -9.99 7.23
N GLN A 236 10.74 -9.47 6.26
CA GLN A 236 9.39 -9.92 5.94
C GLN A 236 9.06 -9.70 4.45
N PRO A 237 9.62 -10.49 3.52
CA PRO A 237 9.46 -10.26 2.07
C PRO A 237 8.01 -10.27 1.58
N SER A 238 7.11 -10.93 2.31
CA SER A 238 5.68 -10.95 1.99
C SER A 238 4.99 -9.58 2.08
N LEU A 239 5.65 -8.56 2.67
CA LEU A 239 5.15 -7.18 2.70
C LEU A 239 5.69 -6.29 1.57
N LEU A 240 6.64 -6.77 0.75
CA LEU A 240 7.11 -6.04 -0.43
C LEU A 240 5.96 -5.60 -1.37
N PRO A 241 4.94 -6.44 -1.64
CA PRO A 241 3.82 -6.03 -2.48
C PRO A 241 3.08 -4.81 -1.96
N GLU A 242 2.94 -4.63 -0.64
CA GLU A 242 2.22 -3.50 -0.05
C GLU A 242 2.96 -2.17 -0.31
N GLY A 243 4.28 -2.17 -0.17
CA GLY A 243 5.12 -0.99 -0.44
C GLY A 243 5.18 -0.65 -1.93
N LEU A 244 5.28 -1.67 -2.79
CA LEU A 244 5.29 -1.50 -4.24
C LEU A 244 3.93 -1.07 -4.78
N TRP A 245 2.84 -1.53 -4.18
CA TRP A 245 1.49 -1.07 -4.53
C TRP A 245 1.32 0.42 -4.22
N LEU A 246 1.83 0.89 -3.07
CA LEU A 246 1.84 2.32 -2.76
C LEU A 246 2.68 3.10 -3.79
N LEU A 247 3.88 2.62 -4.11
CA LEU A 247 4.76 3.26 -5.10
C LEU A 247 4.11 3.31 -6.49
N ASN A 248 3.41 2.26 -6.91
CA ASN A 248 2.62 2.24 -8.13
C ASN A 248 1.57 3.37 -8.14
N ASN A 249 0.78 3.49 -7.07
CA ASN A 249 -0.26 4.51 -6.99
C ASN A 249 0.33 5.93 -6.99
N LEU A 250 1.46 6.15 -6.33
CA LEU A 250 2.18 7.43 -6.35
C LEU A 250 2.69 7.78 -7.75
N THR A 251 3.20 6.81 -8.51
CA THR A 251 3.80 7.03 -9.83
C THR A 251 2.79 7.08 -10.97
N ALA A 252 1.61 6.48 -10.80
CA ALA A 252 0.59 6.35 -11.85
C ALA A 252 0.25 7.69 -12.51
N ASN A 253 0.00 8.76 -11.74
CA ASN A 253 -0.43 10.06 -12.26
C ASN A 253 0.41 11.26 -11.83
N SER A 254 1.54 11.04 -11.13
CA SER A 254 2.38 12.14 -10.64
C SER A 254 3.76 12.18 -11.30
N PRO A 255 4.04 13.17 -12.17
CA PRO A 255 5.38 13.40 -12.68
C PRO A 255 6.41 13.68 -11.58
N SER A 256 6.00 14.28 -10.45
CA SER A 256 6.93 14.63 -9.37
C SER A 256 7.47 13.40 -8.64
N PHE A 257 6.62 12.41 -8.36
CA PHE A 257 7.07 11.14 -7.77
C PHE A 257 7.90 10.31 -8.74
N CYS A 258 7.58 10.31 -10.04
CA CYS A 258 8.45 9.69 -11.05
C CYS A 258 9.83 10.40 -11.12
N THR A 259 9.84 11.73 -11.05
CA THR A 259 11.08 12.53 -11.04
C THR A 259 11.92 12.26 -9.79
N SER A 260 11.28 12.14 -8.62
CA SER A 260 11.95 11.76 -7.36
C SER A 260 12.61 10.40 -7.46
N LEU A 261 11.91 9.40 -8.02
CA LEU A 261 12.43 8.04 -8.19
C LEU A 261 13.71 8.04 -9.05
N LEU A 262 13.70 8.79 -10.15
CA LEU A 262 14.86 8.94 -11.03
C LEU A 262 15.99 9.74 -10.37
N SER A 263 15.67 10.86 -9.72
CA SER A 263 16.69 11.77 -9.13
C SER A 263 17.40 11.17 -7.92
N LEU A 264 16.80 10.16 -7.29
CA LEU A 264 17.37 9.42 -6.16
C LEU A 264 18.09 8.12 -6.61
N ASP A 265 18.24 7.89 -7.91
CA ASP A 265 18.88 6.71 -8.51
C ASP A 265 18.25 5.37 -8.06
N LEU A 266 16.93 5.36 -7.89
CA LEU A 266 16.20 4.22 -7.29
C LEU A 266 15.76 3.14 -8.29
N ILE A 267 16.16 3.26 -9.56
CA ILE A 267 15.85 2.27 -10.60
C ILE A 267 16.55 0.94 -10.33
N GLU A 268 17.86 0.95 -10.05
CA GLU A 268 18.59 -0.29 -9.79
C GLU A 268 18.10 -1.01 -8.52
N PRO A 269 17.85 -0.32 -7.38
CA PRO A 269 17.18 -0.93 -6.23
C PRO A 269 15.82 -1.56 -6.54
N LEU A 270 15.02 -1.02 -7.49
CA LEU A 270 13.78 -1.67 -7.94
C LEU A 270 14.05 -2.95 -8.73
N LEU A 271 15.01 -2.90 -9.66
CA LEU A 271 15.35 -4.05 -10.50
C LEU A 271 15.85 -5.24 -9.67
N GLN A 272 16.52 -4.98 -8.55
CA GLN A 272 16.95 -6.02 -7.60
C GLN A 272 15.77 -6.79 -6.96
N LEU A 273 14.55 -6.24 -6.97
CA LEU A 273 13.36 -6.90 -6.43
C LEU A 273 12.69 -7.84 -7.44
N LEU A 274 12.98 -7.72 -8.75
CA LEU A 274 12.37 -8.54 -9.80
C LEU A 274 12.44 -10.06 -9.54
N PRO A 275 13.53 -10.64 -8.99
CA PRO A 275 13.61 -12.09 -8.77
C PRO A 275 12.85 -12.60 -7.54
N VAL A 276 12.25 -11.73 -6.72
CA VAL A 276 11.70 -12.12 -5.41
C VAL A 276 10.44 -12.99 -5.55
N SER A 277 9.48 -12.58 -6.38
CA SER A 277 8.26 -13.34 -6.69
C SER A 277 7.51 -12.70 -7.86
N ASN A 278 6.66 -13.44 -8.58
CA ASN A 278 5.91 -12.92 -9.73
C ASN A 278 5.10 -11.67 -9.39
N VAL A 279 4.42 -11.65 -8.23
CA VAL A 279 3.64 -10.47 -7.76
C VAL A 279 4.54 -9.24 -7.61
N VAL A 280 5.73 -9.42 -7.03
CA VAL A 280 6.71 -8.34 -6.89
C VAL A 280 7.22 -7.91 -8.26
N SER A 281 7.51 -8.84 -9.17
CA SER A 281 7.98 -8.52 -10.52
C SER A 281 6.95 -7.70 -11.29
N VAL A 282 5.66 -8.08 -11.26
CA VAL A 282 4.58 -7.35 -11.91
C VAL A 282 4.50 -5.92 -11.37
N LEU A 283 4.53 -5.73 -10.04
CA LEU A 283 4.45 -4.40 -9.44
C LEU A 283 5.67 -3.52 -9.77
N VAL A 284 6.88 -4.07 -9.75
CA VAL A 284 8.09 -3.35 -10.16
C VAL A 284 7.99 -2.93 -11.63
N LEU A 285 7.62 -3.84 -12.52
CA LEU A 285 7.48 -3.54 -13.95
C LEU A 285 6.36 -2.52 -14.19
N THR A 286 5.27 -2.56 -13.42
CA THR A 286 4.19 -1.58 -13.49
C THR A 286 4.66 -0.19 -13.08
N VAL A 287 5.42 -0.06 -11.99
CA VAL A 287 6.05 1.22 -11.59
C VAL A 287 6.96 1.76 -12.70
N LEU A 288 7.77 0.90 -13.32
CA LEU A 288 8.65 1.31 -14.43
C LEU A 288 7.86 1.72 -15.67
N CYS A 289 6.74 1.06 -15.97
CA CYS A 289 5.80 1.50 -17.01
C CYS A 289 5.24 2.89 -16.70
N ASN A 290 4.76 3.15 -15.48
CA ASN A 290 4.26 4.47 -15.08
C ASN A 290 5.30 5.57 -15.31
N VAL A 291 6.59 5.29 -15.04
CA VAL A 291 7.70 6.20 -15.31
C VAL A 291 7.91 6.39 -16.82
N ALA A 292 7.97 5.31 -17.60
CA ALA A 292 8.16 5.35 -19.05
C ALA A 292 6.99 6.06 -19.78
N GLU A 293 5.76 5.90 -19.30
CA GLU A 293 4.56 6.56 -19.82
C GLU A 293 4.60 8.09 -19.70
N LYS A 294 5.41 8.66 -18.80
CA LYS A 294 5.61 10.11 -18.70
C LYS A 294 6.33 10.70 -19.91
N GLY A 295 6.83 9.85 -20.81
CA GLY A 295 7.30 10.22 -22.13
C GLY A 295 8.82 10.23 -22.25
N PRO A 296 9.35 10.81 -23.34
CA PRO A 296 10.72 10.58 -23.76
C PRO A 296 11.73 10.98 -22.69
N ALA A 297 11.57 12.14 -22.03
CA ALA A 297 12.52 12.59 -21.01
C ALA A 297 12.74 11.56 -19.89
N TYR A 298 11.72 10.79 -19.51
CA TYR A 298 11.81 9.76 -18.48
C TYR A 298 12.45 8.48 -19.04
N CYS A 299 12.04 8.05 -20.23
CA CYS A 299 12.73 6.96 -20.94
C CYS A 299 14.21 7.27 -21.19
N TRP A 300 14.56 8.55 -21.38
CA TRP A 300 15.94 9.03 -21.51
C TRP A 300 16.78 8.79 -20.25
N HIS A 301 16.17 8.79 -19.06
CA HIS A 301 16.84 8.52 -17.78
C HIS A 301 16.82 7.02 -17.40
N LEU A 302 15.78 6.29 -17.82
CA LEU A 302 15.68 4.84 -17.61
C LEU A 302 16.79 4.03 -18.33
N TRP A 303 17.47 4.63 -19.31
CA TRP A 303 18.56 4.02 -20.07
C TRP A 303 19.67 5.07 -20.36
N PRO A 304 20.94 4.70 -20.59
CA PRO A 304 21.50 3.34 -20.50
C PRO A 304 21.63 2.89 -19.04
N GLY A 305 21.69 1.57 -18.82
CA GLY A 305 21.79 1.00 -17.48
C GLY A 305 21.42 -0.48 -17.43
N PRO A 306 21.25 -1.06 -16.22
CA PRO A 306 20.93 -2.48 -16.07
C PRO A 306 19.53 -2.85 -16.56
N LEU A 307 18.65 -1.87 -16.78
CA LEU A 307 17.25 -2.08 -17.14
C LEU A 307 17.06 -3.08 -18.29
N LEU A 308 17.72 -2.88 -19.43
CA LEU A 308 17.52 -3.75 -20.60
C LEU A 308 17.92 -5.20 -20.32
N SER A 309 19.03 -5.42 -19.60
CA SER A 309 19.45 -6.76 -19.20
C SER A 309 18.42 -7.41 -18.28
N SER A 310 17.92 -6.65 -17.29
CA SER A 310 16.89 -7.15 -16.38
C SER A 310 15.58 -7.50 -17.11
N LEU A 311 15.19 -6.74 -18.14
CA LEU A 311 14.00 -7.05 -18.95
C LEU A 311 14.20 -8.31 -19.81
N LEU A 312 15.42 -8.55 -20.30
CA LEU A 312 15.72 -9.81 -21.01
C LEU A 312 15.65 -11.01 -20.05
N ASP A 313 16.10 -10.84 -18.82
CA ASP A 313 15.99 -11.87 -17.79
C ASP A 313 14.52 -12.17 -17.42
N THR A 314 13.66 -11.15 -17.32
CA THR A 314 12.23 -11.36 -17.05
C THR A 314 11.47 -12.01 -18.21
N LEU A 315 11.91 -11.80 -19.47
CA LEU A 315 11.38 -12.57 -20.61
C LEU A 315 11.70 -14.07 -20.53
N ALA A 316 12.61 -14.51 -19.66
CA ALA A 316 12.85 -15.93 -19.41
C ALA A 316 11.85 -16.56 -18.44
N PHE A 317 10.97 -15.78 -17.80
CA PHE A 317 9.98 -16.28 -16.85
C PHE A 317 8.83 -17.00 -17.58
N SER A 318 8.18 -17.92 -16.88
CA SER A 318 7.00 -18.65 -17.38
C SER A 318 5.68 -17.94 -17.08
N ASP A 319 5.70 -16.94 -16.20
CA ASP A 319 4.50 -16.22 -15.78
C ASP A 319 4.08 -15.20 -16.85
N THR A 320 2.89 -15.38 -17.42
CA THR A 320 2.41 -14.57 -18.54
C THR A 320 2.12 -13.13 -18.15
N GLU A 321 1.82 -12.84 -16.88
CA GLU A 321 1.58 -11.48 -16.39
C GLU A 321 2.91 -10.72 -16.29
N VAL A 322 3.95 -11.35 -15.74
CA VAL A 322 5.30 -10.77 -15.68
C VAL A 322 5.86 -10.51 -17.08
N VAL A 323 5.75 -11.49 -17.98
CA VAL A 323 6.19 -11.34 -19.38
C VAL A 323 5.37 -10.27 -20.06
N GLY A 324 4.04 -10.27 -19.88
CA GLY A 324 3.15 -9.24 -20.38
C GLY A 324 3.59 -7.83 -19.95
N GLN A 325 3.86 -7.60 -18.67
CA GLN A 325 4.29 -6.27 -18.21
C GLN A 325 5.69 -5.89 -18.74
N THR A 326 6.58 -6.89 -18.91
CA THR A 326 7.89 -6.69 -19.54
C THR A 326 7.76 -6.21 -20.99
N LEU A 327 6.85 -6.82 -21.76
CA LEU A 327 6.59 -6.43 -23.15
C LEU A 327 6.03 -4.99 -23.22
N GLU A 328 5.19 -4.57 -22.27
CA GLU A 328 4.68 -3.19 -22.23
C GLU A 328 5.82 -2.18 -22.09
N LEU A 329 6.72 -2.44 -21.14
CA LEU A 329 7.84 -1.56 -20.87
C LEU A 329 8.80 -1.48 -22.06
N LEU A 330 9.11 -2.61 -22.69
CA LEU A 330 9.92 -2.64 -23.91
C LEU A 330 9.26 -1.82 -25.04
N GLN A 331 7.94 -1.89 -25.18
CA GLN A 331 7.22 -1.15 -26.21
C GLN A 331 7.31 0.36 -25.97
N LEU A 332 7.13 0.82 -24.73
CA LEU A 332 7.29 2.22 -24.36
C LEU A 332 8.73 2.71 -24.56
N LEU A 333 9.71 1.88 -24.22
CA LEU A 333 11.13 2.20 -24.44
C LEU A 333 11.45 2.31 -25.93
N PHE A 334 10.97 1.39 -26.78
CA PHE A 334 11.21 1.46 -28.23
C PHE A 334 10.51 2.65 -28.87
N LEU A 335 9.30 2.98 -28.39
CA LEU A 335 8.54 4.13 -28.87
C LEU A 335 9.28 5.45 -28.61
N TYR A 336 9.81 5.63 -27.41
CA TYR A 336 10.43 6.89 -27.00
C TYR A 336 11.95 6.93 -27.16
N ARG A 337 12.61 5.77 -27.33
CA ARG A 337 14.05 5.62 -27.51
C ARG A 337 14.38 4.44 -28.45
N PRO A 338 14.26 4.62 -29.77
CA PRO A 338 14.50 3.57 -30.77
C PRO A 338 15.86 2.87 -30.66
N GLU A 339 16.89 3.55 -30.15
CA GLU A 339 18.22 2.95 -29.94
C GLU A 339 18.18 1.75 -28.97
N THR A 340 17.19 1.71 -28.08
CA THR A 340 16.98 0.58 -27.16
C THR A 340 16.61 -0.68 -27.94
N ALA A 341 15.91 -0.57 -29.07
CA ALA A 341 15.58 -1.70 -29.93
C ALA A 341 16.82 -2.32 -30.55
N GLN A 342 17.76 -1.52 -31.03
CA GLN A 342 19.03 -2.01 -31.57
C GLN A 342 19.86 -2.72 -30.49
N ALA A 343 19.94 -2.15 -29.28
CA ALA A 343 20.61 -2.79 -28.15
C ALA A 343 19.93 -4.10 -27.74
N PHE A 344 18.60 -4.15 -27.80
CA PHE A 344 17.81 -5.36 -27.54
C PHE A 344 18.12 -6.47 -28.55
N LEU A 345 18.23 -6.12 -29.84
CA LEU A 345 18.64 -7.07 -30.89
C LEU A 345 20.05 -7.61 -30.65
N GLN A 346 21.00 -6.75 -30.26
CA GLN A 346 22.38 -7.13 -29.98
C GLN A 346 22.51 -8.09 -28.78
N GLN A 347 21.56 -8.06 -27.85
CA GLN A 347 21.51 -8.93 -26.66
C GLN A 347 20.57 -10.12 -26.83
N SER A 348 20.38 -10.61 -28.07
CA SER A 348 19.55 -11.78 -28.39
C SER A 348 18.06 -11.63 -28.02
N GLY A 349 17.54 -10.40 -27.98
CA GLY A 349 16.15 -10.12 -27.60
C GLY A 349 15.10 -10.80 -28.49
N LEU A 350 15.36 -10.98 -29.78
CA LEU A 350 14.46 -11.76 -30.66
C LEU A 350 14.32 -13.22 -30.23
N GLN A 351 15.40 -13.82 -29.72
CA GLN A 351 15.36 -15.19 -29.21
C GLN A 351 14.55 -15.26 -27.91
N ALA A 352 14.62 -14.23 -27.08
CA ALA A 352 13.80 -14.13 -25.87
C ALA A 352 12.30 -14.03 -26.23
N LEU A 353 11.94 -13.22 -27.24
CA LEU A 353 10.56 -13.08 -27.71
C LEU A 353 9.98 -14.37 -28.31
N LYS A 354 10.78 -15.14 -29.05
CA LYS A 354 10.37 -16.40 -29.69
C LYS A 354 9.76 -17.42 -28.71
N ARG A 355 10.16 -17.38 -27.44
CA ARG A 355 9.65 -18.29 -26.40
C ARG A 355 8.17 -18.10 -26.13
N HIS A 356 7.62 -16.93 -26.47
CA HIS A 356 6.26 -16.52 -26.16
C HIS A 356 5.39 -16.32 -27.40
N GLU A 357 5.86 -16.72 -28.60
CA GLU A 357 5.12 -16.57 -29.86
C GLU A 357 3.82 -17.40 -29.91
N GLU A 358 3.82 -18.55 -29.23
CA GLU A 358 2.68 -19.47 -29.18
C GLU A 358 1.71 -19.17 -28.03
N GLU A 359 2.09 -18.24 -27.12
CA GLU A 359 1.25 -17.84 -25.99
C GLU A 359 0.13 -16.91 -26.48
N ALA A 360 -1.09 -17.43 -26.61
CA ALA A 360 -2.23 -16.73 -27.19
C ALA A 360 -2.51 -15.35 -26.56
N GLN A 361 -2.23 -15.18 -25.27
CA GLN A 361 -2.43 -13.91 -24.56
C GLN A 361 -1.36 -12.85 -24.88
N LEU A 362 -0.19 -13.27 -25.37
CA LEU A 362 0.98 -12.42 -25.59
C LEU A 362 1.30 -12.24 -27.08
N GLN A 363 0.78 -13.10 -27.94
CA GLN A 363 1.11 -13.21 -29.37
C GLN A 363 1.11 -11.85 -30.10
N ASP A 364 0.03 -11.06 -29.96
CA ASP A 364 -0.10 -9.76 -30.63
C ASP A 364 1.01 -8.78 -30.19
N ARG A 365 1.33 -8.77 -28.89
CA ARG A 365 2.33 -7.87 -28.30
C ARG A 365 3.74 -8.30 -28.66
N VAL A 366 4.01 -9.60 -28.65
CA VAL A 366 5.27 -10.19 -29.12
C VAL A 366 5.51 -9.83 -30.58
N HIS A 367 4.50 -10.02 -31.44
CA HIS A 367 4.63 -9.70 -32.86
C HIS A 367 4.86 -8.20 -33.10
N ALA A 368 4.09 -7.33 -32.42
CA ALA A 368 4.27 -5.88 -32.53
C ALA A 368 5.68 -5.42 -32.12
N LEU A 369 6.23 -5.99 -31.04
CA LEU A 369 7.59 -5.70 -30.59
C LEU A 369 8.66 -6.20 -31.57
N GLN A 370 8.49 -7.40 -32.14
CA GLN A 370 9.41 -7.91 -33.16
C GLN A 370 9.45 -7.00 -34.38
N GLN A 371 8.28 -6.56 -34.86
CA GLN A 371 8.20 -5.63 -36.00
C GLN A 371 8.87 -4.30 -35.68
N THR A 372 8.60 -3.75 -34.49
CA THR A 372 9.21 -2.49 -34.03
C THR A 372 10.72 -2.63 -33.91
N ALA A 373 11.21 -3.76 -33.37
CA ALA A 373 12.64 -3.96 -33.19
C ALA A 373 13.42 -4.15 -34.50
N LEU A 374 12.80 -4.75 -35.52
CA LEU A 374 13.42 -5.03 -36.81
C LEU A 374 13.38 -3.84 -37.78
N HIS A 375 12.42 -2.92 -37.63
CA HIS A 375 12.15 -1.86 -38.60
C HIS A 375 12.20 -0.43 -38.03
N GLY A 376 12.28 -0.28 -36.72
CA GLY A 376 12.55 1.00 -36.03
C GLY A 376 14.05 1.20 -35.84
#